data_AF-A0AAD6S0E7-F1
#
_entry.id   AF-A0AAD6S0E7-F1
#
_cell.length_a   1.000
_cell.length_b   1.000
_cell.length_c   1.000
_cell.angle_alpha   90.00
_cell.angle_beta   90.00
_cell.angle_gamma   90.00
#
_symmetry.space_group_name_H-M   'P 1'
#
loop_
_entity.id
_entity.type
_entity.pdbx_description
1 polymer ?
#
loop_
_entity_poly.entity_id
_entity_poly.type
_entity_poly.pdbx_seq_one_letter_code
_entity_poly.pdbx_strand_id
1 'polypeptide(L)'
;MKSTTFAALLVLATGAIARNCTPDLDYCGRTLLEIGNYQPQIDQALHDAGVGEANGGADDLFHCSGGPNGVITYFGFCANGCRTNPTNVNDACN
;
A
#
# COMPACT_ATOMS: atom_id res chain seq x y z
N MET A 1 -43.05 14.72 37.56
CA MET A 1 -41.63 14.59 37.19
C MET A 1 -41.58 13.77 35.90
N LYS A 2 -41.21 14.36 34.77
CA LYS A 2 -41.16 13.67 33.46
C LYS A 2 -39.72 13.23 33.22
N SER A 3 -39.49 11.91 33.22
CA SER A 3 -38.18 11.31 33.01
C SER A 3 -37.94 11.15 31.50
N THR A 4 -36.96 11.86 30.96
CA THR A 4 -36.59 11.79 29.54
C THR A 4 -35.43 10.81 29.40
N THR A 5 -35.71 9.62 28.85
CA THR A 5 -34.69 8.58 28.60
C THR A 5 -33.90 8.95 27.34
N PHE A 6 -32.59 9.21 27.48
CA PHE A 6 -31.67 9.38 26.34
C PHE A 6 -31.09 8.01 25.96
N ALA A 7 -31.43 7.53 24.75
CA ALA A 7 -30.78 6.35 24.17
C ALA A 7 -29.52 6.78 23.42
N ALA A 8 -28.34 6.29 23.84
CA ALA A 8 -27.07 6.52 23.16
C ALA A 8 -26.84 5.44 22.09
N LEU A 9 -26.76 5.83 20.81
CA LEU A 9 -26.30 4.95 19.73
C LEU A 9 -24.76 4.91 19.72
N LEU A 10 -24.19 3.73 19.97
CA LEU A 10 -22.76 3.46 19.77
C LEU A 10 -22.53 3.06 18.30
N VAL A 11 -21.94 3.95 17.51
CA VAL A 11 -21.49 3.65 16.14
C VAL A 11 -20.11 3.01 16.22
N LEU A 12 -20.04 1.70 16.04
CA LEU A 12 -18.78 0.97 15.89
C LEU A 12 -18.29 1.16 14.44
N ALA A 13 -17.42 2.14 14.21
CA ALA A 13 -16.73 2.27 12.93
C ALA A 13 -15.69 1.14 12.82
N THR A 14 -15.92 0.19 11.91
CA THR A 14 -14.92 -0.83 11.57
C THR A 14 -13.82 -0.16 10.75
N GLY A 15 -12.74 0.27 11.40
CA GLY A 15 -11.53 0.74 10.70
C GLY A 15 -10.76 -0.45 10.11
N ALA A 16 -10.47 -0.42 8.81
CA ALA A 16 -9.47 -1.30 8.23
C ALA A 16 -8.09 -0.85 8.74
N ILE A 17 -7.35 -1.76 9.39
CA ILE A 17 -5.95 -1.50 9.74
C ILE A 17 -5.10 -1.73 8.49
N ALA A 18 -4.51 -0.65 7.97
CA ALA A 18 -3.48 -0.71 6.95
C ALA A 18 -2.30 -1.55 7.47
N ARG A 19 -1.77 -2.42 6.62
CA ARG A 19 -0.62 -3.27 6.94
C ARG A 19 0.61 -2.73 6.22
N ASN A 20 1.76 -2.84 6.88
CA ASN A 20 3.03 -2.59 6.23
C ASN A 20 3.38 -3.74 5.28
N CYS A 21 4.16 -3.44 4.24
CA CYS A 21 4.84 -4.43 3.44
C CYS A 21 5.76 -5.31 4.32
N THR A 22 5.91 -6.58 3.94
CA THR A 22 6.85 -7.49 4.60
C THR A 22 8.26 -7.13 4.14
N PRO A 23 9.22 -6.93 5.07
CA PRO A 23 10.60 -6.63 4.71
C PRO A 23 11.19 -7.70 3.78
N ASP A 24 12.09 -7.25 2.90
CA ASP A 24 12.83 -8.05 1.92
C ASP A 24 11.97 -8.70 0.82
N LEU A 25 10.71 -8.26 0.65
CA LEU A 25 9.87 -8.66 -0.47
C LEU A 25 9.68 -7.53 -1.49
N ASP A 26 9.43 -7.94 -2.73
CA ASP A 26 9.05 -7.04 -3.82
C ASP A 26 7.54 -7.03 -4.00
N TYR A 27 6.99 -5.85 -4.28
CA TYR A 27 5.56 -5.62 -4.42
C TYR A 27 5.27 -4.81 -5.68
N CYS A 28 4.24 -5.22 -6.42
CA CYS A 28 3.63 -4.32 -7.38
C CYS A 28 3.03 -3.13 -6.63
N GLY A 29 3.06 -1.93 -7.22
CA GLY A 29 2.43 -0.76 -6.64
C GLY A 29 0.96 -1.00 -6.30
N ARG A 30 0.22 -1.70 -7.17
CA ARG A 30 -1.17 -2.14 -6.89
C ARG A 30 -1.31 -2.96 -5.59
N THR A 31 -0.37 -3.87 -5.32
CA THR A 31 -0.41 -4.71 -4.12
C THR A 31 -0.18 -3.86 -2.87
N LEU A 32 0.73 -2.88 -2.95
CA LEU A 32 0.97 -1.91 -1.88
C LEU A 32 -0.29 -1.08 -1.58
N LEU A 33 -0.98 -0.61 -2.61
CA LEU A 33 -2.23 0.15 -2.48
C LEU A 33 -3.39 -0.69 -1.91
N GLU A 34 -3.40 -2.01 -2.15
CA GLU A 34 -4.39 -2.92 -1.58
C GLU A 34 -4.16 -3.19 -0.09
N ILE A 35 -2.91 -3.25 0.38
CA ILE A 35 -2.58 -3.57 1.78
C ILE A 35 -2.51 -2.36 2.70
N GLY A 36 -2.30 -1.15 2.17
CA GLY A 36 -2.16 0.05 2.97
C GLY A 36 -2.17 1.36 2.18
N ASN A 37 -1.99 2.47 2.89
CA ASN A 37 -1.96 3.81 2.30
C ASN A 37 -0.56 4.14 1.74
N TYR A 38 -0.16 3.39 0.72
CA TYR A 38 1.19 3.47 0.15
C TYR A 38 1.40 4.53 -0.92
N GLN A 39 0.33 5.15 -1.44
CA GLN A 39 0.43 6.14 -2.52
C GLN A 39 1.49 7.23 -2.25
N PRO A 40 1.54 7.88 -1.05
CA PRO A 40 2.56 8.89 -0.81
C PRO A 40 4.00 8.35 -0.84
N GLN A 41 4.21 7.09 -0.44
CA GLN A 41 5.53 6.46 -0.50
C GLN A 41 5.90 6.05 -1.94
N ILE A 42 4.91 5.65 -2.74
CA ILE A 42 5.07 5.36 -4.17
C ILE A 42 5.50 6.62 -4.90
N ASP A 43 4.77 7.73 -4.72
CA ASP A 43 5.06 9.00 -5.37
C ASP A 43 6.48 9.48 -5.01
N GLN A 44 6.85 9.35 -3.73
CA GLN A 44 8.20 9.69 -3.26
C GLN A 44 9.28 8.78 -3.87
N ALA A 45 9.04 7.47 -3.92
CA ALA A 45 10.01 6.52 -4.48
C ALA A 45 10.23 6.74 -5.98
N LEU A 46 9.17 7.07 -6.73
CA LEU A 46 9.26 7.43 -8.15
C LEU A 46 10.02 8.75 -8.33
N HIS A 47 9.72 9.75 -7.50
CA HIS A 47 10.43 11.04 -7.51
C HIS A 47 11.93 10.87 -7.23
N ASP A 48 12.28 10.10 -6.20
CA ASP A 48 13.67 9.82 -5.81
C ASP A 48 14.44 9.07 -6.91
N ALA A 49 13.75 8.21 -7.66
CA ALA A 49 14.31 7.51 -8.82
C ALA A 49 14.38 8.37 -10.09
N GLY A 50 13.78 9.57 -10.09
CA GLY A 50 13.74 10.46 -11.24
C GLY A 50 12.88 9.93 -12.40
N VAL A 51 11.92 9.06 -12.10
CA VAL A 51 10.99 8.49 -13.10
C VAL A 51 9.65 9.19 -13.04
N GLY A 52 8.98 9.28 -14.20
CA GLY A 52 7.63 9.83 -14.27
C GLY A 52 6.62 8.87 -13.65
N GLU A 53 5.57 9.42 -13.05
CA GLU A 53 4.47 8.64 -12.52
C GLU A 53 3.55 8.18 -13.67
N ALA A 54 3.55 6.87 -13.93
CA ALA A 54 2.62 6.24 -14.85
C ALA A 54 1.61 5.42 -14.04
N ASN A 55 0.31 5.61 -14.31
CA ASN A 55 -0.78 4.87 -13.63
C ASN A 55 -0.69 4.89 -12.08
N GLY A 56 -0.23 6.00 -11.49
CA GLY A 56 -0.07 6.11 -10.03
C GLY A 56 0.99 5.16 -9.44
N GLY A 57 1.90 4.65 -10.26
CA GLY A 57 2.87 3.62 -9.86
C GLY A 57 2.29 2.21 -9.73
N ALA A 58 1.03 1.99 -10.11
CA ALA A 58 0.38 0.70 -9.91
C ALA A 58 1.05 -0.48 -10.65
N ASP A 59 1.65 -0.19 -11.80
CA ASP A 59 2.36 -1.15 -12.66
C ASP A 59 3.88 -1.17 -12.42
N ASP A 60 4.38 -0.39 -11.47
CA ASP A 60 5.76 -0.40 -11.05
C ASP A 60 6.00 -1.46 -9.96
N LEU A 61 7.23 -1.97 -9.92
CA LEU A 61 7.73 -2.88 -8.89
C LEU A 61 8.53 -2.08 -7.87
N PHE A 62 8.30 -2.37 -6.59
CA PHE A 62 8.97 -1.72 -5.46
C PHE A 62 9.54 -2.76 -4.52
N HIS A 63 10.70 -2.47 -3.94
CA HIS A 63 11.32 -3.30 -2.92
C HIS A 63 10.99 -2.77 -1.53
N CYS A 64 10.49 -3.64 -0.63
CA CYS A 64 10.19 -3.29 0.75
C CYS A 64 11.44 -3.44 1.64
N SER A 65 12.05 -2.32 2.01
CA SER A 65 13.15 -2.29 2.99
C SER A 65 12.67 -2.44 4.44
N GLY A 66 11.35 -2.32 4.69
CA GLY A 66 10.76 -2.49 6.01
C GLY A 66 10.78 -1.24 6.89
N GLY A 67 10.83 -1.41 8.21
CA GLY A 67 10.74 -0.31 9.18
C GLY A 67 9.30 0.01 9.64
N PRO A 68 9.10 1.06 10.47
CA PRO A 68 7.84 1.29 11.18
C PRO A 68 6.61 1.49 10.29
N ASN A 69 6.81 1.98 9.07
CA ASN A 69 5.77 2.24 8.08
C ASN A 69 5.99 1.43 6.78
N GLY A 70 6.87 0.42 6.81
CA GLY A 70 7.26 -0.40 5.66
C GLY A 70 7.78 0.44 4.51
N VAL A 71 8.96 1.05 4.65
CA VAL A 71 9.62 1.86 3.63
C VAL A 71 9.82 1.04 2.35
N ILE A 72 9.45 1.64 1.23
CA ILE A 72 9.65 1.08 -0.10
C ILE A 72 10.68 1.89 -0.89
N THR A 73 11.30 1.23 -1.86
CA THR A 73 12.18 1.84 -2.84
C THR A 73 11.75 1.40 -4.23
N TYR A 74 11.92 2.27 -5.22
CA TYR A 74 11.59 1.94 -6.61
C TYR A 74 12.54 0.85 -7.13
N PHE A 75 11.98 -0.24 -7.66
CA PHE A 75 12.75 -1.34 -8.24
C PHE A 75 12.75 -1.26 -9.78
N GLY A 76 11.60 -0.95 -10.40
CA GLY A 76 11.53 -0.78 -11.86
C GLY A 76 10.11 -0.82 -12.42
N PHE A 77 9.93 -0.35 -13.66
CA PHE A 77 8.66 -0.37 -14.37
C PHE A 77 8.41 -1.72 -15.05
N CYS A 78 7.22 -2.30 -14.84
CA CYS A 78 6.83 -3.53 -15.51
C CYS A 78 6.08 -3.24 -16.82
N ALA A 79 6.83 -3.18 -17.94
CA ALA A 79 6.27 -2.85 -19.26
C ALA A 79 5.13 -3.77 -19.75
N ASN A 80 5.13 -5.04 -19.33
CA ASN A 80 4.08 -6.02 -19.66
C ASN A 80 3.10 -6.24 -18.49
N GLY A 81 3.05 -5.28 -17.56
CA GLY A 81 2.27 -5.35 -16.34
C GLY A 81 2.99 -6.09 -15.21
N CYS A 82 2.52 -5.81 -13.99
CA CYS A 82 3.06 -6.39 -12.77
C CYS A 82 2.12 -7.50 -12.24
N ARG A 83 2.69 -8.67 -11.95
CA ARG A 83 1.99 -9.85 -11.44
C ARG A 83 2.07 -9.92 -9.92
N THR A 84 0.92 -9.76 -9.29
CA THR A 84 0.73 -10.04 -7.86
C THR A 84 0.84 -11.54 -7.59
N ASN A 85 1.71 -11.92 -6.66
CA ASN A 85 1.88 -13.29 -6.18
C ASN A 85 1.26 -13.45 -4.77
N PRO A 86 1.09 -14.69 -4.27
CA PRO A 86 0.54 -14.92 -2.94
C PRO A 86 1.37 -14.27 -1.83
N THR A 87 0.76 -14.13 -0.64
CA THR A 87 1.45 -13.58 0.55
C THR A 87 2.79 -14.27 0.83
N ASN A 88 3.80 -13.49 1.20
CA ASN A 88 5.19 -13.91 1.45
C ASN A 88 5.93 -14.44 0.21
N VAL A 89 5.48 -14.08 -0.99
CA VAL A 89 6.16 -14.32 -2.25
C VAL A 89 6.33 -12.97 -2.94
N ASN A 90 7.52 -12.70 -3.50
CA ASN A 90 7.75 -11.49 -4.28
C ASN A 90 6.75 -11.39 -5.43
N ASP A 91 6.15 -10.23 -5.60
CA ASP A 91 5.53 -9.85 -6.87
C ASP A 91 6.61 -9.75 -7.96
N ALA A 92 6.20 -9.76 -9.22
CA ALA A 92 7.16 -9.75 -10.33
C ALA A 92 6.59 -9.10 -11.60
N CYS A 93 7.45 -8.52 -12.42
CA CYS A 93 7.09 -8.13 -13.78
C CYS A 93 6.84 -9.38 -14.66
N ASN A 94 5.93 -9.26 -15.63
CA ASN A 94 5.68 -10.30 -16.64
C ASN A 94 6.67 -10.28 -17.81
#